data_AF-A0A6M8VZM8-F1
#
_entry.id   AF-A0A6M8VZM8-F1
#
_cell.length_a   1.000
_cell.length_b   1.000
_cell.length_c   1.000
_cell.angle_alpha   90.00
_cell.angle_beta   90.00
_cell.angle_gamma   90.00
#
_symmetry.space_group_name_H-M   'P 1'
#
loop_
_entity.id
_entity.type
_entity.pdbx_description
1 polymer ?
#
loop_
_entity_poly.entity_id
_entity_poly.type
_entity_poly.pdbx_seq_one_letter_code
_entity_poly.pdbx_strand_id
1 'polypeptide(L)'
;MSSIRCIHLIAALGITASASSVSVAQHEGHEHAEEPARQHADDRALSDDARRLVNLYPLSVCPISGEKLGSMGEPVLRRYDNREVRFCCAGCIDKFEADLDASWRKVDEAIVKDQLRYYPAQTCVVSGEPLTEDGEDIATNMVYGNRLIRLCCKMCQRDFKANPAKFLEKLDKAAMEAQRKDYPLETCLVSGEQLGSMGEPVEFVVAGRLMRLCCNGCMPKIIADPAKYIAAIDKAWQEKGKYMPADHESGHDDHGNQDDDKDDHGGHDHGGGEHDHGG
;
A
#
# COMPACT_ATOMS: atom_id res chain seq x y z
N MET A 1 -19.36 -40.76 -75.86
CA MET A 1 -19.84 -42.09 -76.28
C MET A 1 -20.09 -42.94 -75.04
N SER A 2 -21.28 -43.57 -75.00
CA SER A 2 -21.78 -44.66 -74.14
C SER A 2 -21.42 -44.69 -72.65
N SER A 3 -22.38 -44.53 -71.74
CA SER A 3 -23.39 -45.55 -71.31
C SER A 3 -22.69 -46.68 -70.53
N ILE A 4 -23.03 -46.97 -69.27
CA ILE A 4 -24.22 -47.75 -68.89
C ILE A 4 -24.46 -47.63 -67.37
N ARG A 5 -25.73 -47.44 -67.00
CA ARG A 5 -26.32 -47.64 -65.67
C ARG A 5 -26.76 -49.11 -65.52
N CYS A 6 -26.66 -49.69 -64.32
CA CYS A 6 -27.62 -50.65 -63.72
C CYS A 6 -27.10 -51.04 -62.33
N ILE A 7 -27.69 -50.62 -61.20
CA ILE A 7 -28.99 -50.97 -60.58
C ILE A 7 -28.85 -52.03 -59.46
N HIS A 8 -29.14 -51.53 -58.25
CA HIS A 8 -29.75 -52.12 -57.04
C HIS A 8 -29.29 -53.47 -56.47
N LEU A 9 -28.95 -53.47 -55.17
CA LEU A 9 -29.86 -54.00 -54.14
C LEU A 9 -29.55 -53.48 -52.72
N ILE A 10 -30.63 -53.28 -51.96
CA ILE A 10 -30.74 -52.75 -50.60
C ILE A 10 -30.64 -53.91 -49.59
N ALA A 11 -30.00 -53.71 -48.44
CA ALA A 11 -30.41 -54.32 -47.16
C ALA A 11 -29.77 -53.59 -45.97
N ALA A 12 -30.62 -53.01 -45.13
CA ALA A 12 -30.29 -52.43 -43.83
C ALA A 12 -30.57 -53.43 -42.71
N LEU A 13 -29.70 -53.52 -41.70
CA LEU A 13 -29.91 -54.02 -40.33
C LEU A 13 -28.62 -53.64 -39.57
N GLY A 14 -28.59 -52.82 -38.51
CA GLY A 14 -29.53 -52.71 -37.41
C GLY A 14 -29.10 -53.63 -36.27
N ILE A 15 -27.99 -53.32 -35.57
CA ILE A 15 -27.59 -54.00 -34.33
C ILE A 15 -27.28 -52.94 -33.27
N THR A 16 -27.97 -53.09 -32.14
CA THR A 16 -27.96 -52.28 -30.93
C THR A 16 -27.21 -53.00 -29.81
N ALA A 17 -26.64 -52.19 -28.90
CA ALA A 17 -26.19 -52.51 -27.53
C ALA A 17 -25.02 -53.51 -27.42
N SER A 18 -24.08 -53.45 -26.48
CA SER A 18 -24.02 -52.83 -25.14
C SER A 18 -22.56 -52.91 -24.68
N ALA A 19 -22.01 -51.84 -24.08
CA ALA A 19 -20.73 -51.89 -23.38
C ALA A 19 -20.92 -51.31 -21.97
N SER A 20 -20.70 -52.15 -20.95
CA SER A 20 -20.59 -51.76 -19.55
C SER A 20 -19.13 -51.88 -19.11
N SER A 21 -18.54 -50.71 -18.84
CA SER A 21 -17.66 -50.35 -17.72
C SER A 21 -16.58 -51.33 -17.23
N VAL A 22 -15.32 -50.91 -17.36
CA VAL A 22 -14.32 -50.94 -16.27
C VAL A 22 -13.56 -49.62 -16.26
N SER A 23 -13.65 -48.90 -15.15
CA SER A 23 -12.91 -47.66 -14.85
C SER A 23 -11.48 -47.95 -14.41
N VAL A 24 -10.51 -47.14 -14.87
CA VAL A 24 -9.33 -46.77 -14.08
C VAL A 24 -9.09 -45.27 -14.25
N ALA A 25 -8.95 -44.64 -13.09
CA ALA A 25 -8.78 -43.22 -12.80
C ALA A 25 -7.74 -42.49 -13.67
N GLN A 26 -8.12 -41.30 -14.14
CA GLN A 26 -7.21 -40.22 -14.47
C GLN A 26 -7.46 -39.07 -13.50
N HIS A 27 -6.35 -38.50 -13.04
CA HIS A 27 -6.23 -37.47 -12.03
C HIS A 27 -7.07 -36.23 -12.40
N GLU A 28 -8.04 -35.90 -11.55
CA GLU A 28 -8.93 -34.76 -11.73
C GLU A 28 -8.13 -33.45 -11.63
N GLY A 29 -8.16 -32.69 -12.73
CA GLY A 29 -7.80 -31.29 -12.71
C GLY A 29 -8.82 -30.51 -11.89
N HIS A 30 -8.33 -29.56 -11.10
CA HIS A 30 -9.19 -28.58 -10.46
C HIS A 30 -9.88 -27.72 -11.53
N GLU A 31 -11.15 -28.03 -11.82
CA GLU A 31 -12.08 -27.13 -12.49
C GLU A 31 -12.44 -26.00 -11.51
N HIS A 32 -11.84 -24.82 -11.73
CA HIS A 32 -12.32 -23.59 -11.10
C HIS A 32 -13.61 -23.17 -11.81
N ALA A 33 -14.74 -23.33 -11.12
CA ALA A 33 -16.02 -22.78 -11.52
C ALA A 33 -15.92 -21.25 -11.62
N GLU A 34 -16.22 -20.71 -12.81
CA GLU A 34 -16.37 -19.27 -13.05
C GLU A 34 -17.68 -18.75 -12.43
N GLU A 35 -17.57 -17.93 -11.38
CA GLU A 35 -18.63 -17.04 -10.90
C GLU A 35 -18.74 -15.78 -11.78
N PRO A 36 -19.94 -15.17 -11.92
CA PRO A 36 -20.22 -14.24 -13.00
C PRO A 36 -19.57 -12.87 -12.81
N ALA A 37 -19.03 -12.37 -13.92
CA ALA A 37 -18.37 -11.08 -14.07
C ALA A 37 -19.19 -9.90 -13.52
N ARG A 38 -18.67 -9.25 -12.48
CA ARG A 38 -18.84 -7.82 -12.23
C ARG A 38 -17.51 -7.11 -12.51
N GLN A 39 -17.59 -5.97 -13.18
CA GLN A 39 -16.52 -5.36 -13.97
C GLN A 39 -15.35 -4.84 -13.12
N HIS A 40 -14.20 -5.52 -13.16
CA HIS A 40 -12.89 -4.95 -12.84
C HIS A 40 -11.89 -5.38 -13.92
N ALA A 41 -11.73 -4.54 -14.94
CA ALA A 41 -10.73 -4.72 -15.99
C ALA A 41 -9.46 -3.95 -15.59
N ASP A 42 -8.43 -4.66 -15.10
CA ASP A 42 -6.98 -4.47 -15.38
C ASP A 42 -6.05 -5.00 -14.26
N ASP A 43 -6.55 -5.42 -13.10
CA ASP A 43 -5.66 -5.95 -12.03
C ASP A 43 -4.96 -7.27 -12.43
N ARG A 44 -5.38 -7.88 -13.54
CA ARG A 44 -4.74 -9.05 -14.17
C ARG A 44 -3.39 -8.71 -14.81
N ALA A 45 -3.08 -7.44 -15.05
CA ALA A 45 -1.80 -7.00 -15.62
C ALA A 45 -0.67 -6.92 -14.57
N LEU A 46 -1.00 -6.88 -13.28
CA LEU A 46 -0.01 -6.99 -12.21
C LEU A 46 0.50 -8.42 -12.10
N SER A 47 1.80 -8.60 -11.82
CA SER A 47 2.29 -9.91 -11.38
C SER A 47 1.59 -10.30 -10.07
N ASP A 48 1.47 -11.61 -9.81
CA ASP A 48 0.82 -12.09 -8.57
C ASP A 48 1.43 -11.50 -7.31
N ASP A 49 2.75 -11.33 -7.30
CA ASP A 49 3.45 -10.75 -6.16
C ASP A 49 3.23 -9.24 -6.07
N ALA A 50 3.27 -8.49 -7.19
CA ALA A 50 2.96 -7.07 -7.17
C ALA A 50 1.52 -6.81 -6.68
N ARG A 51 0.56 -7.62 -7.14
CA ARG A 51 -0.83 -7.58 -6.68
C ARG A 51 -0.93 -7.88 -5.19
N ARG A 52 -0.25 -8.92 -4.70
CA ARG A 52 -0.25 -9.25 -3.25
C ARG A 52 0.31 -8.09 -2.43
N LEU A 53 1.47 -7.55 -2.81
CA LEU A 53 2.17 -6.50 -2.06
C LEU A 53 1.33 -5.22 -1.92
N VAL A 54 0.62 -4.82 -2.97
CA VAL A 54 -0.29 -3.66 -2.94
C VAL A 54 -1.49 -3.90 -2.03
N ASN A 55 -1.92 -5.16 -1.87
CA ASN A 55 -3.13 -5.52 -1.14
C ASN A 55 -2.86 -5.79 0.35
N LEU A 56 -1.60 -5.93 0.79
CA LEU A 56 -1.24 -6.23 2.18
C LEU A 56 -1.78 -5.19 3.16
N TYR A 57 -2.33 -5.64 4.29
CA TYR A 57 -2.79 -4.73 5.34
C TYR A 57 -1.61 -4.09 6.06
N PRO A 58 -1.43 -2.75 5.99
CA PRO A 58 -0.18 -2.11 6.41
C PRO A 58 -0.19 -1.65 7.86
N LEU A 59 -1.37 -1.57 8.48
CA LEU A 59 -1.53 -1.04 9.83
C LEU A 59 -1.23 -2.12 10.88
N SER A 60 -0.64 -1.70 11.99
CA SER A 60 -0.31 -2.56 13.13
C SER A 60 -1.45 -2.72 14.13
N VAL A 61 -2.61 -2.11 13.86
CA VAL A 61 -3.79 -2.07 14.73
C VAL A 61 -5.02 -2.61 14.02
N CYS A 62 -5.99 -3.12 14.77
CA CYS A 62 -7.28 -3.52 14.26
C CYS A 62 -8.11 -2.27 13.88
N PRO A 63 -8.76 -2.23 12.71
CA PRO A 63 -9.48 -1.03 12.26
C PRO A 63 -10.78 -0.76 13.04
N ILE A 64 -11.27 -1.74 13.79
CA ILE A 64 -12.50 -1.62 14.58
C ILE A 64 -12.22 -1.30 16.04
N SER A 65 -11.32 -2.04 16.68
CA SER A 65 -11.02 -1.85 18.10
C SER A 65 -9.91 -0.83 18.35
N GLY A 66 -9.05 -0.56 17.36
CA GLY A 66 -7.83 0.24 17.54
C GLY A 66 -6.71 -0.48 18.30
N GLU A 67 -6.96 -1.70 18.78
CA GLU A 67 -6.00 -2.50 19.52
C GLU A 67 -4.88 -3.03 18.62
N LYS A 68 -3.69 -3.19 19.18
CA LYS A 68 -2.54 -3.74 18.46
C LYS A 68 -2.83 -5.16 17.98
N LEU A 69 -2.60 -5.42 16.69
CA LEU A 69 -2.71 -6.77 16.13
C LEU A 69 -1.70 -7.71 16.81
N GLY A 70 -2.15 -8.91 17.17
CA GLY A 70 -1.35 -9.87 17.96
C GLY A 70 -1.65 -9.85 19.47
N SER A 71 -2.24 -8.78 20.01
CA SER A 71 -2.59 -8.71 21.44
C SER A 71 -3.66 -9.72 21.87
N MET A 72 -4.52 -10.13 20.94
CA MET A 72 -5.64 -11.07 21.15
C MET A 72 -5.38 -12.43 20.48
N GLY A 73 -4.11 -12.77 20.21
CA GLY A 73 -3.72 -13.94 19.44
C GLY A 73 -3.46 -13.62 17.97
N GLU A 74 -3.40 -14.65 17.13
CA GLU A 74 -3.11 -14.50 15.70
C GLU A 74 -4.20 -13.64 15.01
N PRO A 75 -3.83 -12.55 14.31
CA PRO A 75 -4.80 -11.70 13.64
C PRO A 75 -5.62 -12.45 12.60
N VAL A 76 -6.94 -12.23 12.60
CA VAL A 76 -7.83 -12.81 11.61
C VAL A 76 -7.73 -12.00 10.32
N LEU A 77 -7.26 -12.64 9.25
CA LEU A 77 -7.19 -12.06 7.91
C LEU A 77 -8.53 -12.21 7.18
N ARG A 78 -9.01 -11.10 6.61
CA ARG A 78 -10.10 -11.10 5.60
C ARG A 78 -9.64 -10.40 4.34
N ARG A 79 -10.19 -10.86 3.22
CA ARG A 79 -9.99 -10.27 1.90
C ARG A 79 -11.34 -9.75 1.42
N TYR A 80 -11.37 -8.49 1.03
CA TYR A 80 -12.50 -7.84 0.39
C TYR A 80 -11.99 -7.29 -0.94
N ASP A 81 -12.47 -7.85 -2.05
CA ASP A 81 -11.96 -7.56 -3.39
C ASP A 81 -10.42 -7.65 -3.45
N ASN A 82 -9.76 -6.52 -3.68
CA ASN A 82 -8.31 -6.39 -3.78
C ASN A 82 -7.68 -5.84 -2.49
N ARG A 83 -8.27 -6.07 -1.32
CA ARG A 83 -7.77 -5.51 -0.06
C ARG A 83 -7.74 -6.56 1.02
N GLU A 84 -6.60 -6.67 1.68
CA GLU A 84 -6.50 -7.39 2.96
C GLU A 84 -6.87 -6.46 4.11
N VAL A 85 -7.58 -7.01 5.10
CA VAL A 85 -7.80 -6.37 6.40
C VAL A 85 -7.53 -7.40 7.48
N ARG A 86 -6.85 -6.99 8.55
CA ARG A 86 -6.56 -7.85 9.69
C ARG A 86 -7.29 -7.36 10.93
N PHE A 87 -7.90 -8.30 11.62
CA PHE A 87 -8.70 -8.05 12.82
C PHE A 87 -8.09 -8.74 14.03
N CYS A 88 -8.28 -8.17 15.22
CA CYS A 88 -7.84 -8.83 16.45
C CYS A 88 -8.71 -10.04 16.83
N CYS A 89 -9.96 -10.10 16.38
CA CYS A 89 -10.88 -11.21 16.66
C CYS A 89 -12.04 -11.28 15.65
N ALA A 90 -12.78 -12.39 15.66
CA ALA A 90 -13.95 -12.60 14.78
C ALA A 90 -15.04 -11.55 14.99
N GLY A 91 -15.30 -11.12 16.24
CA GLY A 91 -16.34 -10.12 16.52
C GLY A 91 -16.04 -8.71 15.97
N CYS A 92 -14.80 -8.42 15.58
CA CYS A 92 -14.48 -7.20 14.85
C CYS A 92 -14.91 -7.27 13.37
N ILE A 93 -15.05 -8.47 12.80
CA ILE A 93 -15.48 -8.65 11.41
C ILE A 93 -16.94 -8.25 11.28
N ASP A 94 -17.80 -8.75 12.16
CA ASP A 94 -19.23 -8.42 12.14
C ASP A 94 -19.46 -6.90 12.27
N LYS A 95 -18.67 -6.24 13.12
CA LYS A 95 -18.72 -4.78 13.28
C LYS A 95 -18.21 -4.01 12.07
N PHE A 96 -17.22 -4.56 11.36
CA PHE A 96 -16.70 -3.98 10.12
C PHE A 96 -17.72 -4.10 8.99
N GLU A 97 -18.39 -5.24 8.90
CA GLU A 97 -19.38 -5.53 7.86
C GLU A 97 -20.74 -4.85 8.11
N ALA A 98 -21.03 -4.46 9.35
CA ALA A 98 -22.25 -3.72 9.70
C ALA A 98 -22.35 -2.34 9.03
N ASP A 99 -21.21 -1.69 8.77
CA ASP A 99 -21.09 -0.45 7.99
C ASP A 99 -19.76 -0.45 7.24
N LEU A 100 -19.74 -1.15 6.11
CA LEU A 100 -18.55 -1.31 5.29
C LEU A 100 -17.99 0.04 4.81
N ASP A 101 -18.86 0.96 4.38
CA ASP A 101 -18.42 2.25 3.83
C ASP A 101 -17.76 3.11 4.91
N ALA A 102 -18.36 3.23 6.09
CA ALA A 102 -17.74 3.98 7.19
C ALA A 102 -16.47 3.29 7.70
N SER A 103 -16.42 1.96 7.72
CA SER A 103 -15.25 1.20 8.14
C SER A 103 -14.09 1.36 7.17
N TRP A 104 -14.34 1.29 5.86
CA TRP A 104 -13.32 1.53 4.84
C TRP A 104 -12.81 2.96 4.84
N ARG A 105 -13.67 3.95 5.06
CA ARG A 105 -13.23 5.34 5.22
C ARG A 105 -12.23 5.51 6.35
N LYS A 106 -12.46 4.89 7.51
CA LYS A 106 -11.51 4.92 8.64
C LYS A 106 -10.19 4.23 8.31
N VAL A 107 -10.24 3.08 7.62
CA VAL A 107 -9.04 2.38 7.15
C VAL A 107 -8.26 3.25 6.18
N ASP A 108 -8.93 3.88 5.22
CA ASP A 108 -8.29 4.73 4.22
C ASP A 108 -7.68 5.98 4.84
N GLU A 109 -8.37 6.64 5.75
CA GLU A 109 -7.84 7.77 6.52
C GLU A 109 -6.57 7.38 7.29
N ALA A 110 -6.55 6.20 7.92
CA ALA A 110 -5.37 5.70 8.62
C ALA A 110 -4.22 5.34 7.67
N ILE A 111 -4.51 4.75 6.51
CA ILE A 111 -3.53 4.46 5.45
C ILE A 111 -2.95 5.74 4.87
N VAL A 112 -3.77 6.75 4.58
CA VAL A 112 -3.33 8.06 4.09
C VAL A 112 -2.40 8.70 5.11
N LYS A 113 -2.81 8.75 6.38
CA LYS A 113 -1.99 9.31 7.47
C LYS A 113 -0.65 8.61 7.63
N ASP A 114 -0.62 7.28 7.50
CA ASP A 114 0.61 6.50 7.58
C ASP A 114 1.52 6.69 6.35
N GLN A 115 0.96 6.71 5.15
CA GLN A 115 1.77 6.64 3.93
C GLN A 115 2.14 8.00 3.35
N LEU A 116 1.46 9.08 3.73
CA LEU A 116 1.74 10.42 3.21
C LEU A 116 3.19 10.83 3.45
N ARG A 117 3.73 10.49 4.63
CA ARG A 117 5.13 10.74 5.03
C ARG A 117 6.17 10.06 4.13
N TYR A 118 5.77 9.02 3.40
CA TYR A 118 6.65 8.23 2.52
C TYR A 118 6.36 8.43 1.04
N TYR A 119 5.49 9.37 0.69
CA TYR A 119 5.05 9.51 -0.69
C TYR A 119 6.20 10.10 -1.54
N PRO A 120 6.66 9.40 -2.59
CA PRO A 120 7.94 9.71 -3.22
C PRO A 120 7.88 10.82 -4.28
N ALA A 121 6.70 11.37 -4.57
CA ALA A 121 6.49 12.27 -5.70
C ALA A 121 5.77 13.55 -5.30
N GLN A 122 6.24 14.68 -5.84
CA GLN A 122 5.58 15.99 -5.78
C GLN A 122 4.68 16.24 -7.00
N THR A 123 4.55 15.24 -7.89
CA THR A 123 3.73 15.31 -9.11
C THR A 123 2.76 14.15 -9.18
N CYS A 124 1.64 14.38 -9.86
CA CYS A 124 0.60 13.40 -10.11
C CYS A 124 1.19 12.20 -10.87
N VAL A 125 1.02 10.98 -10.34
CA VAL A 125 1.60 9.78 -10.97
C VAL A 125 1.05 9.54 -12.39
N VAL A 126 -0.18 10.01 -12.66
CA VAL A 126 -0.87 9.90 -13.95
C VAL A 126 -0.46 11.02 -14.90
N SER A 127 -0.79 12.28 -14.59
CA SER A 127 -0.57 13.42 -15.50
C SER A 127 0.84 14.00 -15.46
N GLY A 128 1.56 13.83 -14.35
CA GLY A 128 2.85 14.49 -14.10
C GLY A 128 2.74 15.96 -13.67
N GLU A 129 1.53 16.49 -13.50
CA GLU A 129 1.29 17.85 -13.00
C GLU A 129 1.67 17.97 -11.51
N PRO A 130 2.06 19.16 -11.04
CA PRO A 130 2.34 19.40 -9.62
C PRO A 130 1.18 18.99 -8.71
N LEU A 131 1.51 18.43 -7.55
CA LEU A 131 0.57 18.13 -6.46
C LEU A 131 0.54 19.24 -5.40
N THR A 132 1.40 20.25 -5.56
CA THR A 132 1.49 21.41 -4.70
C THR A 132 1.47 22.67 -5.56
N GLU A 133 0.69 23.65 -5.15
CA GLU A 133 0.59 24.96 -5.78
C GLU A 133 0.72 26.01 -4.68
N ASP A 134 1.64 26.98 -4.85
CA ASP A 134 1.92 28.02 -3.85
C ASP A 134 2.21 27.52 -2.42
N GLY A 135 2.78 26.31 -2.30
CA GLY A 135 3.07 25.67 -1.01
C GLY A 135 1.89 24.92 -0.40
N GLU A 136 0.71 24.99 -1.01
CA GLU A 136 -0.47 24.24 -0.58
C GLU A 136 -0.54 22.87 -1.25
N ASP A 137 -0.87 21.83 -0.47
CA ASP A 137 -1.14 20.49 -0.99
C ASP A 137 -2.51 20.45 -1.67
N ILE A 138 -2.52 20.48 -3.00
CA ILE A 138 -3.74 20.39 -3.83
C ILE A 138 -4.07 18.94 -4.24
N ALA A 139 -3.31 17.95 -3.75
CA ALA A 139 -3.51 16.57 -4.13
C ALA A 139 -4.83 16.01 -3.61
N THR A 140 -5.51 15.25 -4.45
CA THR A 140 -6.54 14.32 -4.01
C THR A 140 -5.90 12.98 -3.66
N ASN A 141 -6.13 12.53 -2.43
CA ASN A 141 -5.69 11.22 -1.95
C ASN A 141 -6.72 10.15 -2.33
N MET A 142 -6.23 9.01 -2.83
CA MET A 142 -7.02 7.81 -3.10
C MET A 142 -6.26 6.60 -2.57
N VAL A 143 -6.94 5.67 -1.92
CA VAL A 143 -6.36 4.37 -1.57
C VAL A 143 -6.79 3.34 -2.61
N TYR A 144 -5.82 2.63 -3.17
CA TYR A 144 -6.05 1.52 -4.09
C TYR A 144 -5.30 0.28 -3.57
N GLY A 145 -6.00 -0.83 -3.42
CA GLY A 145 -5.52 -1.91 -2.56
C GLY A 145 -5.38 -1.37 -1.14
N ASN A 146 -4.18 -1.40 -0.58
CA ASN A 146 -3.84 -0.69 0.64
C ASN A 146 -2.67 0.28 0.43
N ARG A 147 -2.57 0.84 -0.79
CA ARG A 147 -1.55 1.80 -1.19
C ARG A 147 -2.16 3.19 -1.42
N LEU A 148 -1.54 4.21 -0.83
CA LEU A 148 -1.84 5.61 -1.11
C LEU A 148 -1.39 5.98 -2.51
N ILE A 149 -2.30 6.61 -3.27
CA ILE A 149 -2.10 7.21 -4.59
C ILE A 149 -2.53 8.69 -4.50
N ARG A 150 -1.64 9.60 -4.88
CA ARG A 150 -1.91 11.05 -4.92
C ARG A 150 -2.04 11.54 -6.35
N LEU A 151 -3.13 12.26 -6.62
CA LEU A 151 -3.57 12.65 -7.96
C LEU A 151 -4.09 14.09 -7.95
N CYS A 152 -3.95 14.83 -9.05
CA CYS A 152 -4.41 16.22 -9.13
C CYS A 152 -5.93 16.36 -9.36
N CYS A 153 -6.61 15.35 -9.93
CA CYS A 153 -8.02 15.48 -10.30
C CYS A 153 -8.78 14.15 -10.48
N LYS A 154 -10.11 14.24 -10.61
CA LYS A 154 -11.02 13.10 -10.87
C LYS A 154 -10.80 12.42 -12.22
N MET A 155 -10.26 13.12 -13.23
CA MET A 155 -9.88 12.49 -14.50
C MET A 155 -8.71 11.52 -14.27
N CYS A 156 -7.68 11.98 -13.57
CA CYS A 156 -6.53 11.14 -13.21
C CYS A 156 -6.94 9.93 -12.36
N GLN A 157 -7.94 10.05 -11.47
CA GLN A 157 -8.47 8.89 -10.75
C GLN A 157 -9.10 7.85 -11.68
N ARG A 158 -9.82 8.30 -12.72
CA ARG A 158 -10.40 7.40 -13.72
C ARG A 158 -9.33 6.72 -14.56
N ASP A 159 -8.35 7.49 -15.03
CA ASP A 159 -7.24 6.96 -15.83
C ASP A 159 -6.38 5.99 -15.03
N PHE A 160 -6.13 6.29 -13.76
CA PHE A 160 -5.46 5.36 -12.84
C PHE A 160 -6.21 4.04 -12.76
N LYS A 161 -7.52 4.07 -12.50
CA LYS A 161 -8.35 2.86 -12.38
C LYS A 161 -8.45 2.05 -13.68
N ALA A 162 -8.26 2.70 -14.83
CA ALA A 162 -8.23 2.02 -16.11
C ALA A 162 -6.91 1.29 -16.39
N ASN A 163 -5.80 1.73 -15.78
CA ASN A 163 -4.48 1.11 -15.96
C ASN A 163 -3.63 1.09 -14.66
N PRO A 164 -4.12 0.54 -13.54
CA PRO A 164 -3.45 0.62 -12.24
C PRO A 164 -2.03 0.05 -12.28
N ALA A 165 -1.80 -1.04 -13.02
CA ALA A 165 -0.50 -1.71 -13.07
C ALA A 165 0.64 -0.78 -13.50
N LYS A 166 0.40 -0.02 -14.57
CA LYS A 166 1.36 0.95 -15.12
C LYS A 166 1.74 2.03 -14.09
N PHE A 167 0.75 2.57 -13.39
CA PHE A 167 0.98 3.68 -12.46
C PHE A 167 1.55 3.21 -11.13
N LEU A 168 1.19 2.01 -10.67
CA LEU A 168 1.79 1.37 -9.50
C LEU A 168 3.27 1.07 -9.75
N GLU A 169 3.63 0.51 -10.90
CA GLU A 169 5.03 0.28 -11.27
C GLU A 169 5.85 1.59 -11.28
N LYS A 170 5.29 2.65 -11.86
CA LYS A 170 5.91 3.99 -11.86
C LYS A 170 6.09 4.53 -10.43
N LEU A 171 5.08 4.38 -9.58
CA LEU A 171 5.12 4.85 -8.19
C LEU A 171 6.12 4.07 -7.35
N ASP A 172 6.18 2.75 -7.53
CA ASP A 172 7.12 1.90 -6.81
C ASP A 172 8.57 2.16 -7.24
N LYS A 173 8.82 2.36 -8.54
CA LYS A 173 10.15 2.82 -9.02
C LYS A 173 10.58 4.12 -8.35
N ALA A 174 9.69 5.12 -8.30
CA ALA A 174 9.96 6.38 -7.62
C ALA A 174 10.22 6.19 -6.11
N ALA A 175 9.44 5.35 -5.44
CA ALA A 175 9.65 5.04 -4.02
C ALA A 175 11.00 4.36 -3.77
N MET A 176 11.38 3.40 -4.60
CA MET A 176 12.67 2.72 -4.49
C MET A 176 13.81 3.69 -4.75
N GLU A 177 13.76 4.51 -5.80
CA GLU A 177 14.79 5.50 -6.11
C GLU A 177 14.98 6.52 -4.98
N ALA A 178 13.89 7.03 -4.42
CA ALA A 178 13.92 7.99 -3.33
C ALA A 178 14.48 7.40 -2.02
N GLN A 179 14.32 6.08 -1.79
CA GLN A 179 14.75 5.40 -0.56
C GLN A 179 16.11 4.72 -0.65
N ARG A 180 16.53 4.29 -1.84
CA ARG A 180 17.68 3.39 -2.03
C ARG A 180 18.99 3.98 -1.50
N LYS A 181 19.23 5.27 -1.76
CA LYS A 181 20.48 5.94 -1.38
C LYS A 181 20.68 6.01 0.13
N ASP A 182 19.61 6.30 0.86
CA ASP A 182 19.64 6.49 2.31
C ASP A 182 19.08 5.29 3.08
N TYR A 183 18.91 4.14 2.42
CA TYR A 183 18.32 2.93 3.01
C TYR A 183 18.95 2.57 4.36
N PRO A 184 18.16 2.25 5.40
CA PRO A 184 18.67 2.24 6.77
C PRO A 184 19.38 0.97 7.18
N LEU A 185 19.26 -0.12 6.41
CA LEU A 185 19.83 -1.42 6.76
C LEU A 185 20.89 -1.85 5.75
N GLU A 186 22.01 -2.36 6.26
CA GLU A 186 23.00 -3.08 5.45
C GLU A 186 22.70 -4.59 5.36
N THR A 187 21.75 -5.07 6.18
CA THR A 187 21.33 -6.46 6.29
C THR A 187 19.91 -6.68 5.77
N CYS A 188 19.61 -7.92 5.41
CA CYS A 188 18.31 -8.38 4.98
C CYS A 188 17.27 -8.12 6.08
N LEU A 189 16.18 -7.44 5.73
CA LEU A 189 15.12 -7.07 6.67
C LEU A 189 14.52 -8.27 7.42
N VAL A 190 14.59 -9.47 6.82
CA VAL A 190 13.96 -10.68 7.36
C VAL A 190 14.97 -11.63 8.00
N SER A 191 16.09 -11.93 7.33
CA SER A 191 17.08 -12.91 7.82
C SER A 191 18.19 -12.28 8.66
N GLY A 192 18.44 -10.97 8.52
CA GLY A 192 19.58 -10.29 9.14
C GLY A 192 20.94 -10.57 8.47
N GLU A 193 20.98 -11.35 7.39
CA GLU A 193 22.19 -11.60 6.61
C GLU A 193 22.61 -10.37 5.80
N GLN A 194 23.90 -10.22 5.47
CA GLN A 194 24.39 -9.09 4.70
C GLN A 194 23.71 -8.98 3.33
N LEU A 195 23.20 -7.79 2.97
CA LEU A 195 22.71 -7.54 1.61
C LEU A 195 23.87 -7.64 0.62
N GLY A 196 23.65 -8.30 -0.52
CA GLY A 196 24.70 -8.58 -1.51
C GLY A 196 25.37 -9.96 -1.36
N SER A 197 25.23 -10.61 -0.20
CA SER A 197 25.84 -11.95 0.03
C SER A 197 25.25 -13.07 -0.82
N MET A 198 24.01 -12.89 -1.28
CA MET A 198 23.26 -13.86 -2.09
C MET A 198 22.99 -13.33 -3.52
N GLY A 199 23.78 -12.36 -3.97
CA GLY A 199 23.59 -11.66 -5.25
C GLY A 199 22.93 -10.29 -5.09
N GLU A 200 22.35 -9.77 -6.18
CA GLU A 200 21.66 -8.49 -6.16
C GLU A 200 20.45 -8.54 -5.22
N PRO A 201 20.33 -7.62 -4.25
CA PRO A 201 19.20 -7.60 -3.34
C PRO A 201 17.85 -7.54 -4.06
N VAL A 202 16.90 -8.31 -3.57
CA VAL A 202 15.51 -8.22 -4.03
C VAL A 202 14.89 -6.98 -3.41
N GLU A 203 14.47 -6.05 -4.27
CA GLU A 203 13.84 -4.78 -3.88
C GLU A 203 12.36 -4.76 -4.30
N PHE A 204 11.49 -4.34 -3.39
CA PHE A 204 10.08 -4.10 -3.67
C PHE A 204 9.51 -3.12 -2.64
N VAL A 205 8.29 -2.67 -2.85
CA VAL A 205 7.66 -1.65 -1.99
C VAL A 205 6.43 -2.21 -1.32
N VAL A 206 6.30 -1.97 -0.01
CA VAL A 206 5.09 -2.26 0.76
C VAL A 206 4.67 -0.97 1.46
N ALA A 207 3.44 -0.53 1.22
CA ALA A 207 2.87 0.64 1.91
C ALA A 207 3.77 1.88 1.87
N GLY A 208 4.35 2.19 0.69
CA GLY A 208 5.24 3.34 0.52
C GLY A 208 6.71 3.10 0.89
N ARG A 209 7.04 1.97 1.52
CA ARG A 209 8.39 1.70 2.06
C ARG A 209 9.14 0.71 1.19
N LEU A 210 10.38 1.03 0.85
CA LEU A 210 11.31 0.11 0.20
C LEU A 210 11.68 -1.01 1.17
N MET A 211 11.53 -2.24 0.71
CA MET A 211 11.96 -3.46 1.39
C MET A 211 13.11 -4.07 0.60
N ARG A 212 14.20 -4.45 1.28
CA ARG A 212 15.35 -5.13 0.66
C ARG A 212 15.60 -6.47 1.34
N LEU A 213 15.70 -7.51 0.53
CA LEU A 213 16.00 -8.88 0.95
C LEU A 213 17.28 -9.37 0.28
N CYS A 214 18.00 -10.27 0.95
CA CYS A 214 19.13 -10.95 0.33
C CYS A 214 18.68 -11.86 -0.84
N CYS A 215 17.47 -12.43 -0.77
CA CYS A 215 16.90 -13.28 -1.81
C CYS A 215 15.35 -13.37 -1.72
N ASN A 216 14.71 -13.98 -2.71
CA ASN A 216 13.25 -14.16 -2.76
C ASN A 216 12.69 -15.08 -1.65
N GLY A 217 13.52 -15.91 -1.00
CA GLY A 217 13.06 -16.86 0.01
C GLY A 217 12.44 -16.21 1.26
N CYS A 218 12.69 -14.92 1.49
CA CYS A 218 12.13 -14.18 2.62
C CYS A 218 10.81 -13.45 2.31
N MET A 219 10.43 -13.29 1.04
CA MET A 219 9.21 -12.58 0.64
C MET A 219 7.93 -13.19 1.23
N PRO A 220 7.75 -14.53 1.31
CA PRO A 220 6.55 -15.11 1.93
C PRO A 220 6.37 -14.72 3.41
N LYS A 221 7.46 -14.47 4.14
CA LYS A 221 7.37 -14.01 5.55
C LYS A 221 6.81 -12.59 5.63
N ILE A 222 7.18 -11.72 4.70
CA ILE A 222 6.61 -10.36 4.63
C ILE A 222 5.14 -10.39 4.27
N ILE A 223 4.72 -11.26 3.35
CA ILE A 223 3.29 -11.44 3.02
C ILE A 223 2.51 -11.98 4.23
N ALA A 224 3.10 -12.90 4.99
CA ALA A 224 2.48 -13.46 6.18
C ALA A 224 2.31 -12.41 7.30
N ASP A 225 3.31 -11.55 7.53
CA ASP A 225 3.29 -10.56 8.61
C ASP A 225 3.82 -9.16 8.20
N PRO A 226 3.13 -8.45 7.29
CA PRO A 226 3.56 -7.15 6.79
C PRO A 226 3.71 -6.12 7.91
N ALA A 227 2.79 -6.08 8.87
CA ALA A 227 2.82 -5.12 9.97
C ALA A 227 4.12 -5.21 10.79
N LYS A 228 4.63 -6.42 11.04
CA LYS A 228 5.91 -6.63 11.71
C LYS A 228 7.08 -6.06 10.92
N TYR A 229 7.15 -6.33 9.63
CA TYR A 229 8.29 -5.90 8.80
C TYR A 229 8.22 -4.41 8.43
N ILE A 230 7.01 -3.85 8.28
CA ILE A 230 6.76 -2.41 8.21
C ILE A 230 7.28 -1.72 9.48
N ALA A 231 6.93 -2.22 10.66
CA ALA A 231 7.42 -1.67 11.92
C ALA A 231 8.96 -1.80 12.06
N ALA A 232 9.55 -2.91 11.58
CA ALA A 232 10.99 -3.12 11.60
C ALA A 232 11.73 -2.12 10.70
N ILE A 233 11.26 -1.89 9.47
CA ILE A 233 11.89 -0.91 8.57
C ILE A 233 11.68 0.53 9.07
N ASP A 234 10.52 0.85 9.63
CA ASP A 234 10.24 2.16 10.21
C ASP A 234 11.18 2.46 11.38
N LYS A 235 11.39 1.48 12.26
CA LYS A 235 12.33 1.60 13.36
C LYS A 235 13.77 1.83 12.85
N ALA A 236 14.19 1.11 11.81
CA ALA A 236 15.52 1.30 11.23
C ALA A 236 15.70 2.72 10.66
N TRP A 237 14.67 3.25 9.98
CA TRP A 237 14.68 4.63 9.49
C TRP A 237 14.75 5.66 10.64
N GLN A 238 14.01 5.43 11.73
CA GLN A 238 14.05 6.28 12.93
C GLN A 238 15.44 6.28 13.57
N GLU A 239 16.08 5.12 13.71
CA GLU A 239 17.41 5.00 14.32
C GLU A 239 18.50 5.68 13.48
N LYS A 240 18.34 5.72 12.15
CA LYS A 240 19.29 6.41 11.25
C LYS A 240 19.16 7.93 11.30
N GLY A 241 18.09 8.49 11.86
CA GLY A 241 17.83 9.93 11.92
C GLY A 241 17.56 10.59 10.56
N LYS A 242 17.55 9.82 9.46
CA LYS A 242 17.15 10.24 8.12
C LYS A 242 15.81 9.63 7.79
N TYR A 243 14.80 10.11 8.47
CA TYR A 243 13.44 9.76 8.11
C TYR A 243 13.09 10.46 6.80
N MET A 244 12.57 9.75 5.79
CA MET A 244 12.13 10.39 4.55
C MET A 244 11.14 11.51 4.89
N PRO A 245 11.48 12.78 4.64
CA PRO A 245 10.62 13.89 4.94
C PRO A 245 9.72 14.18 3.73
N ALA A 246 8.48 14.53 4.04
CA ALA A 246 7.78 15.59 3.34
C ALA A 246 6.84 16.29 4.34
N ASP A 247 7.35 16.64 5.51
CA ASP A 247 7.01 17.96 6.02
C ASP A 247 7.63 18.96 5.04
N HIS A 248 6.78 19.53 4.18
CA HIS A 248 7.03 20.90 3.77
C HIS A 248 7.13 21.68 5.07
N GLU A 249 8.34 22.08 5.43
CA GLU A 249 8.57 23.03 6.51
C GLU A 249 7.78 24.29 6.16
N SER A 250 6.56 24.39 6.68
CA SER A 250 5.95 25.70 6.90
C SER A 250 6.86 26.37 7.92
N GLY A 251 7.71 27.28 7.43
CA GLY A 251 8.62 28.06 8.24
C GLY A 251 7.88 28.62 9.45
N HIS A 252 8.15 28.04 10.61
CA HIS A 252 7.98 28.74 11.85
C HIS A 252 9.34 29.35 12.12
N ASP A 253 9.51 30.60 11.70
CA ASP A 253 10.65 31.43 12.07
C ASP A 253 10.62 31.60 13.61
N ASP A 254 11.22 30.65 14.32
CA ASP A 254 11.67 30.87 15.69
C ASP A 254 12.97 31.66 15.59
N HIS A 255 12.85 32.97 15.52
CA HIS A 255 13.98 33.87 15.75
C HIS A 255 14.40 33.77 17.21
N GLY A 256 15.25 32.79 17.47
CA GLY A 256 16.05 32.72 18.68
C GLY A 256 16.91 33.98 18.83
N ASN A 257 16.57 34.73 19.88
CA ASN A 257 17.48 35.43 20.79
C ASN A 257 18.69 36.13 20.13
N GLN A 258 18.52 37.40 19.76
CA GLN A 258 19.63 38.34 19.76
C GLN A 258 19.63 39.05 21.11
N ASP A 259 20.69 38.79 21.86
CA ASP A 259 21.06 39.51 23.06
C ASP A 259 21.28 40.98 22.67
N ASP A 260 20.32 41.83 23.01
CA ASP A 260 20.46 43.28 22.90
C ASP A 260 21.40 43.76 24.02
N ASP A 261 22.69 43.85 23.69
CA ASP A 261 23.66 44.75 24.33
C ASP A 261 23.09 46.17 24.32
N LYS A 262 22.45 46.58 25.41
CA LYS A 262 22.09 47.97 25.68
C LYS A 262 23.28 48.70 26.30
N ASP A 263 24.15 49.19 25.43
CA ASP A 263 25.01 50.32 25.75
C ASP A 263 24.15 51.60 25.91
N ASP A 264 24.26 52.15 27.12
CA ASP A 264 24.48 53.57 27.43
C ASP A 264 23.82 54.61 26.50
N HIS A 265 22.84 55.37 27.04
CA HIS A 265 22.94 56.82 27.22
C HIS A 265 21.63 57.45 27.69
N GLY A 266 21.76 58.41 28.61
CA GLY A 266 20.89 59.59 28.64
C GLY A 266 19.88 59.60 29.77
N GLY A 267 20.22 60.29 30.86
CA GLY A 267 19.35 60.48 32.01
C GLY A 267 18.13 61.35 31.73
N HIS A 268 17.17 61.28 32.65
CA HIS A 268 16.39 62.41 33.11
C HIS A 268 15.89 62.12 34.53
N ASP A 269 16.41 62.93 35.44
CA ASP A 269 15.92 63.19 36.80
C ASP A 269 14.46 63.63 36.76
N HIS A 270 13.63 63.12 37.69
CA HIS A 270 12.65 63.92 38.42
C HIS A 270 12.28 63.23 39.74
N GLY A 271 12.63 63.91 40.83
CA GLY A 271 12.45 63.48 42.21
C GLY A 271 11.02 63.14 42.61
N GLY A 272 10.94 62.20 43.56
CA GLY A 272 9.72 61.73 44.19
C GLY A 272 9.06 62.80 45.06
N GLY A 273 7.77 63.01 44.81
CA GLY A 273 6.87 63.70 45.73
C GLY A 273 6.39 62.75 46.81
N GLU A 274 6.77 63.06 48.05
CA GLU A 274 6.15 62.57 49.28
C GLU A 274 4.63 62.82 49.26
N HIS A 275 3.86 61.78 49.55
CA HIS A 275 2.51 61.94 50.09
C HIS A 275 2.40 61.18 51.41
N ASP A 276 2.45 61.99 52.46
CA ASP A 276 2.18 61.72 53.86
C ASP A 276 0.74 61.21 54.06
N HIS A 277 0.60 60.16 54.88
CA HIS A 277 -0.65 59.77 55.53
C HIS A 277 -0.44 59.78 57.04
N GLY A 278 -0.95 60.83 57.70
CA GLY A 278 -1.02 60.91 59.16
C GLY A 278 -1.87 62.09 59.61
N GLY A 279 -3.07 61.81 60.14
CA GLY A 279 -3.98 62.79 60.74
C GLY A 279 -5.45 62.49 60.46
#